data_AF-A0A930WFM3-F1
#
_entry.id   AF-A0A930WFM3-F1
#
_cell.length_a   1.000
_cell.length_b   1.000
_cell.length_c   1.000
_cell.angle_alpha   90.00
_cell.angle_beta   90.00
_cell.angle_gamma   90.00
#
_symmetry.space_group_name_H-M   'P 1'
#
loop_
_entity.id
_entity.type
_entity.pdbx_description
1 polymer ?
#
loop_
_entity_poly.entity_id
_entity_poly.type
_entity_poly.pdbx_seq_one_letter_code
_entity_poly.pdbx_strand_id
1 'polypeptide(L)'
;MRELLSKKSHRQLELLELLFKNKRWFHISELAELLNCTERSVKDDLSHVKSAFPQLIFHSSTNGIRIINTDDSDIEMVYHHFFKHSTHFSILE
;
A
#
# COMPACT_ATOMS: atom_id res chain seq x y z
N MET A 1 13.44 -6.15 8.82
CA MET A 1 12.94 -4.81 9.25
C MET A 1 11.43 -4.67 9.11
N ARG A 2 10.80 -5.15 8.02
CA ARG A 2 9.33 -5.15 7.88
C ARG A 2 8.58 -5.93 8.97
N GLU A 3 9.19 -6.97 9.54
CA GLU A 3 8.64 -7.74 10.69
C GLU A 3 8.38 -6.87 11.94
N LEU A 4 8.96 -5.66 12.02
CA LEU A 4 8.73 -4.71 13.11
C LEU A 4 7.47 -3.86 12.89
N LEU A 5 6.86 -3.93 11.70
CA LEU A 5 5.62 -3.25 11.40
C LEU A 5 4.45 -4.03 12.01
N SER A 6 3.41 -3.30 12.42
CA SER A 6 2.14 -3.94 12.78
C SER A 6 1.62 -4.76 11.60
N LYS A 7 0.85 -5.83 11.87
CA LYS A 7 0.24 -6.68 10.80
C LYS A 7 -0.53 -5.86 9.76
N LYS A 8 -1.18 -4.76 10.19
CA LYS A 8 -1.89 -3.84 9.31
C LYS A 8 -0.92 -3.03 8.43
N SER A 9 0.08 -2.40 9.05
CA SER A 9 1.09 -1.61 8.35
C SER A 9 1.87 -2.45 7.34
N HIS A 10 2.21 -3.69 7.70
CA HIS A 10 2.87 -4.64 6.81
C HIS A 10 2.02 -4.91 5.56
N ARG A 11 0.74 -5.24 5.73
CA ARG A 11 -0.16 -5.52 4.61
C ARG A 11 -0.39 -4.29 3.72
N GLN A 12 -0.45 -3.10 4.30
CA GLN A 12 -0.56 -1.84 3.53
C GLN A 12 0.68 -1.56 2.70
N LEU A 13 1.86 -1.87 3.24
CA LEU A 13 3.12 -1.77 2.50
C LEU A 13 3.13 -2.74 1.31
N GLU A 14 2.80 -4.01 1.53
CA GLU A 14 2.71 -5.02 0.45
C GLU A 14 1.68 -4.65 -0.63
N LEU A 15 0.53 -4.08 -0.22
CA LEU A 15 -0.49 -3.58 -1.14
C LEU A 15 0.10 -2.51 -2.08
N LEU A 16 0.84 -1.54 -1.52
CA LEU A 16 1.50 -0.51 -2.33
C LEU A 16 2.59 -1.11 -3.21
N GLU A 17 3.43 -2.00 -2.70
CA GLU A 17 4.45 -2.69 -3.50
C GLU A 17 3.85 -3.38 -4.72
N LEU A 18 2.72 -4.08 -4.56
CA LEU A 18 2.01 -4.73 -5.67
C LEU A 18 1.56 -3.73 -6.73
N LEU A 19 0.95 -2.62 -6.30
CA LEU A 19 0.42 -1.59 -7.19
C LEU A 19 1.52 -0.78 -7.90
N PHE A 20 2.65 -0.54 -7.23
CA PHE A 20 3.82 0.12 -7.82
C PHE A 20 4.55 -0.79 -8.82
N LYS A 21 4.76 -2.05 -8.46
CA LYS A 21 5.48 -3.02 -9.30
C LYS A 21 4.74 -3.35 -10.59
N ASN A 22 3.40 -3.31 -10.57
CA ASN A 22 2.58 -3.73 -11.69
C ASN A 22 1.66 -2.60 -12.14
N LYS A 23 1.91 -2.04 -13.33
CA LYS A 23 1.08 -0.97 -13.93
C LYS A 23 -0.30 -1.44 -14.46
N ARG A 24 -0.70 -2.67 -14.13
CA ARG A 24 -1.97 -3.28 -14.55
C ARG A 24 -3.10 -2.95 -13.57
N TRP A 25 -4.32 -3.28 -13.97
CA TRP A 25 -5.48 -3.23 -13.09
C TRP A 25 -5.53 -4.47 -12.19
N PHE A 26 -5.94 -4.27 -10.94
CA PHE A 26 -6.18 -5.33 -9.96
C PHE A 26 -7.62 -5.28 -9.47
N HIS A 27 -8.31 -6.43 -9.50
CA HIS A 27 -9.59 -6.55 -8.81
C HIS A 27 -9.37 -6.62 -7.29
N ILE A 28 -10.36 -6.17 -6.51
CA ILE A 28 -10.28 -6.22 -5.04
C ILE A 28 -10.19 -7.67 -4.54
N SER A 29 -10.91 -8.59 -5.18
CA SER A 29 -10.85 -10.04 -4.91
C SER A 29 -9.44 -10.59 -5.12
N GLU A 30 -8.80 -10.22 -6.23
CA GLU A 30 -7.42 -10.61 -6.54
C GLU A 30 -6.42 -10.08 -5.50
N LEU A 31 -6.53 -8.80 -5.11
CA LEU A 31 -5.68 -8.24 -4.05
C LEU A 31 -5.90 -8.94 -2.71
N ALA A 32 -7.14 -9.35 -2.41
CA ALA A 32 -7.46 -10.06 -1.19
C ALA A 32 -6.77 -11.44 -1.17
N GLU A 33 -6.79 -12.17 -2.28
CA GLU A 33 -6.08 -13.44 -2.44
C GLU A 33 -4.56 -13.26 -2.34
N LEU A 34 -3.98 -12.32 -3.08
CA LEU A 34 -2.54 -12.06 -3.10
C LEU A 34 -1.98 -11.63 -1.73
N LEU A 35 -2.76 -10.85 -0.97
CA LEU A 35 -2.40 -10.37 0.37
C LEU A 35 -2.89 -11.28 1.50
N ASN A 36 -3.50 -12.43 1.15
CA ASN A 36 -4.09 -13.39 2.09
C ASN A 36 -4.98 -12.70 3.15
N CYS A 37 -5.91 -11.86 2.71
CA CYS A 37 -6.82 -11.10 3.56
C CYS A 37 -8.23 -11.04 2.98
N THR A 38 -9.14 -10.35 3.65
CA THR A 38 -10.52 -10.17 3.14
C THR A 38 -10.61 -8.96 2.21
N GLU A 39 -11.54 -8.98 1.26
CA GLU A 39 -11.83 -7.80 0.42
C GLU A 39 -12.16 -6.55 1.24
N ARG A 40 -12.80 -6.73 2.41
CA ARG A 40 -13.06 -5.64 3.35
C ARG A 40 -11.75 -5.03 3.87
N SER A 41 -10.79 -5.87 4.24
CA SER A 41 -9.45 -5.42 4.66
C SER A 41 -8.75 -4.64 3.55
N VAL A 42 -8.83 -5.11 2.30
CA VAL A 42 -8.27 -4.40 1.15
C VAL A 42 -8.91 -3.02 0.98
N LYS A 43 -10.24 -2.91 1.09
CA LYS A 43 -10.95 -1.61 0.97
C LYS A 43 -10.57 -0.64 2.09
N ASP A 44 -10.46 -1.14 3.32
CA ASP A 44 -10.04 -0.34 4.48
C ASP A 44 -8.59 0.15 4.32
N ASP A 45 -7.71 -0.73 3.83
CA ASP A 45 -6.30 -0.40 3.57
C ASP A 45 -6.14 0.58 2.42
N LEU A 46 -6.87 0.40 1.31
CA LEU A 46 -6.90 1.37 0.22
C LEU A 46 -7.38 2.76 0.67
N SER A 47 -8.41 2.81 1.52
CA SER A 47 -8.92 4.07 2.06
C SER A 47 -7.87 4.75 2.95
N HIS A 48 -7.20 3.97 3.81
CA HIS A 48 -6.13 4.47 4.66
C HIS A 48 -4.94 4.99 3.86
N VAL A 49 -4.47 4.21 2.89
CA VAL A 49 -3.31 4.52 2.06
C VAL A 49 -3.58 5.74 1.18
N LYS A 50 -4.77 5.87 0.58
CA LYS A 50 -5.16 7.09 -0.16
C LYS A 50 -5.09 8.35 0.70
N SER A 51 -5.45 8.24 1.98
CA SER A 51 -5.37 9.35 2.93
C SER A 51 -3.92 9.65 3.33
N ALA A 52 -3.11 8.61 3.56
CA ALA A 52 -1.71 8.75 3.98
C ALA A 52 -0.78 9.26 2.87
N PHE A 53 -1.12 9.01 1.60
CA PHE A 53 -0.32 9.37 0.44
C PHE A 53 -1.16 10.13 -0.60
N PRO A 54 -1.57 11.39 -0.32
CA PRO A 54 -2.42 12.18 -1.21
C PRO A 54 -1.79 12.48 -2.58
N GLN A 55 -0.47 12.39 -2.69
CA GLN A 55 0.30 12.54 -3.92
C GLN A 55 0.17 11.34 -4.88
N LEU A 56 -0.26 10.17 -4.39
CA LEU A 56 -0.43 8.98 -5.23
C LEU A 56 -1.79 9.01 -5.93
N ILE A 57 -1.77 8.86 -7.25
CA ILE A 57 -2.98 8.91 -8.06
C ILE A 57 -3.54 7.49 -8.24
N PHE A 58 -4.60 7.19 -7.50
CA PHE A 58 -5.33 5.92 -7.61
C PHE A 58 -6.47 6.04 -8.61
N HIS A 59 -6.46 5.21 -9.65
CA HIS A 59 -7.58 5.07 -10.57
C HIS A 59 -8.44 3.88 -10.16
N SER A 60 -9.76 4.07 -10.14
CA SER A 60 -10.74 3.01 -9.90
C SER A 60 -11.71 2.93 -11.08
N SER A 61 -11.97 1.71 -11.55
CA SER A 61 -12.89 1.43 -12.65
C SER A 61 -13.58 0.09 -12.45
N THR A 62 -14.42 -0.33 -13.41
CA THR A 62 -14.98 -1.69 -13.45
C THR A 62 -13.90 -2.77 -13.50
N ASN A 63 -12.71 -2.44 -14.03
CA ASN A 63 -11.58 -3.36 -14.13
C ASN A 63 -10.75 -3.43 -12.82
N GLY A 64 -11.14 -2.69 -11.79
CA GLY A 64 -10.50 -2.70 -10.48
C GLY A 64 -9.74 -1.42 -10.17
N ILE A 65 -8.59 -1.53 -9.49
CA ILE A 65 -7.77 -0.43 -9.02
C ILE A 65 -6.33 -0.51 -9.56
N ARG A 66 -5.72 0.65 -9.81
CA ARG A 66 -4.29 0.77 -10.09
C ARG A 66 -3.76 2.13 -9.64
N ILE A 67 -2.45 2.23 -9.48
CA ILE A 67 -1.77 3.52 -9.29
C ILE A 67 -1.23 3.99 -10.66
N ILE A 68 -1.42 5.26 -10.96
CA ILE A 68 -0.70 5.92 -12.04
C ILE A 68 0.50 6.60 -11.39
N ASN A 69 1.63 5.93 -11.39
CA ASN A 69 2.88 6.60 -11.04
C ASN A 69 3.19 7.60 -12.14
N THR A 70 3.24 8.88 -11.76
CA THR A 70 4.11 9.82 -12.44
C THR A 70 5.55 9.34 -12.23
N ASP A 71 6.44 9.58 -13.18
CA ASP A 71 7.84 9.12 -13.07
C ASP A 71 8.56 9.67 -11.81
N ASP A 72 7.99 10.68 -11.14
CA ASP A 72 8.43 11.26 -9.87
C ASP A 72 7.92 10.55 -8.58
N SER A 73 6.95 9.64 -8.67
CA SER A 73 6.42 8.95 -7.48
C SER A 73 7.26 7.72 -7.16
N ASP A 74 8.28 7.89 -6.32
CA ASP A 74 9.16 6.80 -5.88
C ASP A 74 8.53 5.98 -4.74
N ILE A 75 8.64 4.65 -4.84
CA ILE A 75 8.29 3.72 -3.78
C ILE A 75 9.13 3.93 -2.51
N GLU A 76 10.32 4.53 -2.64
CA GLU A 76 11.17 4.91 -1.51
C GLU A 76 10.43 5.79 -0.48
N MET A 77 9.56 6.69 -0.95
CA MET A 77 8.73 7.54 -0.08
C MET A 77 7.75 6.71 0.77
N VAL A 78 7.23 5.62 0.20
CA VAL A 78 6.35 4.69 0.91
C VAL A 78 7.12 4.00 2.04
N TYR A 79 8.30 3.47 1.74
CA TYR A 79 9.16 2.84 2.75
C TYR A 79 9.51 3.82 3.87
N HIS A 80 9.92 5.05 3.53
CA HIS A 80 10.23 6.08 4.51
C HIS A 80 9.04 6.39 5.43
N HIS A 81 7.83 6.50 4.87
CA HIS A 81 6.62 6.73 5.67
C HIS A 81 6.37 5.59 6.66
N PHE A 82 6.41 4.33 6.22
CA PHE A 82 6.14 3.18 7.09
C PHE A 82 7.20 2.97 8.17
N PHE A 83 8.48 3.22 7.87
CA PHE A 83 9.54 3.10 8.87
C PHE A 83 9.54 4.26 9.87
N LYS A 84 9.36 5.50 9.41
CA LYS A 84 9.31 6.69 10.29
C LYS A 84 8.16 6.64 11.31
N HIS A 85 7.00 6.11 10.90
CA HIS A 85 5.81 6.02 11.76
C HIS A 85 5.69 4.69 12.51
N SER A 86 6.69 3.80 12.38
CA SER A 86 6.74 2.58 13.19
C SER A 86 7.32 2.90 14.55
N THR A 87 6.51 2.72 15.61
CA THR A 87 6.94 2.92 17.00
C THR A 87 8.16 2.08 17.37
N HIS A 88 8.34 0.92 16.74
CA HIS A 88 9.50 0.05 16.98
C HIS A 88 10.77 0.61 16.35
N PHE A 89 10.66 1.40 15.28
CA PHE A 89 11.80 2.03 14.62
C PHE A 89 12.21 3.33 15.32
N SER A 90 11.25 4.12 15.82
CA SER A 90 11.53 5.34 16.60
C SER A 90 12.26 5.08 17.93
N ILE A 91 12.37 3.82 18.38
CA ILE A 91 13.09 3.43 19.61
C ILE A 91 14.52 2.93 19.28
N LEU A 92 14.78 2.55 18.02
CA LEU A 92 16.07 2.01 17.56
C LEU A 92 17.00 3.08 16.98
N GLU A 93 16.48 4.27 16.66
CA GLU A 93 17.22 5.46 16.23
C GLU A 93 17.44 6.41 17.41
#